data_AF-A0A0G2FVI7-F1
#
_entry.id   AF-A0A0G2FVI7-F1
#
_cell.length_a   1.000
_cell.length_b   1.000
_cell.length_c   1.000
_cell.angle_alpha   90.00
_cell.angle_beta   90.00
_cell.angle_gamma   90.00
#
_symmetry.space_group_name_H-M   'P 1'
#
loop_
_entity.id
_entity.type
_entity.pdbx_description
1 polymer ?
#
loop_
_entity_poly.entity_id
_entity_poly.type
_entity_poly.pdbx_seq_one_letter_code
_entity_poly.pdbx_strand_id
1 'polypeptide(L)'
;MDDIMASPSLSDYSIDNSGGTGTTPPGKHHKSSSHSKGSRSQRRPSNRDEFDGPHQFLQRPPPEYIAMQERELPHLPTNLLVQEQDSVLAQVNDRLSQCAYDFVAKYQFPIPLTQDMRPVERPQDREWTEWVYLLKRLATKRRIPARVLYNGQIKQFVTILENSLEMRHAAKHQSRPLKDDRNILQLISAGIQVAKILKDAQAMDYLDRLYVSTEQQIQERAKAAAVRFSRG
;
A
#
# COMPACT_ATOMS: atom_id res chain seq x y z
N MET A 1 -23.82 18.07 -33.02
CA MET A 1 -22.50 17.49 -33.33
C MET A 1 -22.12 16.70 -32.11
N ASP A 2 -22.61 15.48 -32.10
CA ASP A 2 -22.46 14.47 -31.06
C ASP A 2 -21.10 13.78 -31.25
N ASP A 3 -20.26 13.78 -30.22
CA ASP A 3 -19.06 12.93 -30.17
C ASP A 3 -19.18 11.95 -29.01
N ILE A 4 -19.64 10.75 -29.38
CA ILE A 4 -19.67 9.54 -28.58
C ILE A 4 -18.23 8.99 -28.53
N MET A 5 -17.54 9.15 -27.40
CA MET A 5 -16.30 8.41 -27.17
C MET A 5 -16.61 7.00 -26.67
N ALA A 6 -16.27 6.03 -27.51
CA ALA A 6 -16.41 4.60 -27.29
C ALA A 6 -15.51 4.10 -26.15
N SER A 7 -16.07 3.21 -25.32
CA SER A 7 -15.32 2.42 -24.32
C SER A 7 -14.32 1.47 -25.00
N PRO A 8 -13.09 1.32 -24.48
CA PRO A 8 -12.16 0.31 -25.00
C PRO A 8 -12.52 -1.11 -24.51
N SER A 9 -12.49 -2.06 -25.44
CA SER A 9 -12.79 -3.49 -25.23
C SER A 9 -11.62 -4.27 -24.63
N LEU A 10 -11.95 -5.22 -23.74
CA LEU A 10 -11.04 -6.09 -23.00
C LEU A 10 -10.54 -7.28 -23.83
N SER A 11 -9.60 -7.08 -24.76
CA SER A 11 -9.07 -8.22 -25.54
C SER A 11 -7.62 -8.08 -26.00
N ASP A 12 -6.74 -7.59 -25.13
CA ASP A 12 -5.30 -7.45 -25.46
C ASP A 12 -4.34 -8.18 -24.50
N TYR A 13 -4.82 -9.18 -23.76
CA TYR A 13 -3.95 -10.12 -23.03
C TYR A 13 -4.02 -11.51 -23.65
N SER A 14 -3.25 -11.74 -24.72
CA SER A 14 -2.77 -13.08 -25.08
C SER A 14 -1.25 -13.08 -24.96
N ILE A 15 -0.75 -13.72 -23.91
CA ILE A 15 0.68 -13.97 -23.71
C ILE A 15 1.03 -15.29 -24.40
N ASP A 16 1.97 -15.16 -25.33
CA ASP A 16 2.75 -16.15 -26.04
C ASP A 16 3.35 -17.21 -25.09
N ASN A 17 3.13 -18.50 -25.37
CA ASN A 17 3.82 -19.60 -24.70
C ASN A 17 4.53 -20.46 -25.75
N SER A 18 5.76 -20.08 -26.02
CA SER A 18 6.72 -20.78 -26.87
C SER A 18 7.63 -21.69 -26.04
N GLY A 19 7.74 -22.97 -26.43
CA GLY A 19 8.86 -23.84 -26.04
C GLY A 19 8.51 -25.29 -25.71
N GLY A 20 8.95 -26.24 -26.56
CA GLY A 20 9.01 -27.67 -26.22
C GLY A 20 9.12 -28.61 -27.41
N THR A 21 10.34 -28.87 -27.87
CA THR A 21 10.73 -29.88 -28.87
C THR A 21 10.65 -31.32 -28.34
N GLY A 22 10.31 -32.29 -29.21
CA GLY A 22 10.37 -33.72 -28.88
C GLY A 22 9.87 -34.67 -29.99
N THR A 23 10.83 -35.35 -30.62
CA THR A 23 10.87 -36.42 -31.65
C THR A 23 9.81 -37.56 -31.64
N THR A 24 9.50 -38.10 -32.82
CA THR A 24 8.66 -39.29 -33.19
C THR A 24 9.42 -40.65 -33.09
N PRO A 25 8.94 -41.89 -33.47
CA PRO A 25 7.63 -42.43 -33.98
C PRO A 25 7.26 -43.83 -33.33
N PRO A 26 6.67 -44.85 -34.01
CA PRO A 26 5.23 -45.13 -34.26
C PRO A 26 4.69 -46.48 -33.70
N GLY A 27 3.37 -46.66 -33.62
CA GLY A 27 2.75 -47.96 -33.26
C GLY A 27 1.28 -48.12 -33.66
N LYS A 28 0.95 -49.25 -34.30
CA LYS A 28 -0.30 -49.58 -35.00
C LYS A 28 -1.51 -49.91 -34.09
N HIS A 29 -2.71 -49.64 -34.64
CA HIS A 29 -4.04 -50.29 -34.48
C HIS A 29 -4.39 -51.07 -33.20
N HIS A 30 -5.55 -50.77 -32.60
CA HIS A 30 -6.73 -51.66 -32.59
C HIS A 30 -7.96 -50.97 -31.98
N LYS A 31 -9.08 -50.98 -32.73
CA LYS A 31 -10.43 -50.75 -32.20
C LYS A 31 -10.85 -51.99 -31.42
N SER A 32 -11.33 -51.83 -30.19
CA SER A 32 -12.36 -52.70 -29.64
C SER A 32 -13.23 -51.94 -28.64
N SER A 33 -14.52 -51.95 -28.91
CA SER A 33 -15.59 -51.51 -28.02
C SER A 33 -15.85 -52.58 -26.96
N SER A 34 -15.81 -52.24 -25.68
CA SER A 34 -16.70 -52.86 -24.69
C SER A 34 -16.75 -52.04 -23.41
N HIS A 35 -17.93 -52.07 -22.80
CA HIS A 35 -18.34 -51.33 -21.61
C HIS A 35 -17.43 -51.60 -20.40
N SER A 36 -16.97 -50.53 -19.75
CA SER A 36 -16.71 -50.57 -18.31
C SER A 36 -17.19 -49.26 -17.66
N LYS A 37 -18.16 -49.40 -16.76
CA LYS A 37 -18.54 -48.39 -15.77
C LYS A 37 -17.34 -48.16 -14.86
N GLY A 38 -16.54 -47.15 -15.17
CA GLY A 38 -15.44 -46.67 -14.33
C GLY A 38 -15.64 -45.20 -14.07
N SER A 39 -15.97 -44.88 -12.81
CA SER A 39 -16.10 -43.55 -12.23
C SER A 39 -15.43 -42.44 -13.04
N ARG A 40 -16.26 -41.58 -13.62
CA ARG A 40 -15.88 -40.30 -14.23
C ARG A 40 -15.30 -39.45 -13.10
N SER A 41 -14.01 -39.61 -12.81
CA SER A 41 -13.23 -38.61 -12.10
C SER A 41 -13.22 -37.37 -12.99
N GLN A 42 -14.32 -36.62 -12.96
CA GLN A 42 -14.37 -35.25 -13.42
C GLN A 42 -13.30 -34.52 -12.62
N ARG A 43 -12.12 -34.41 -13.23
CA ARG A 43 -11.11 -33.43 -12.87
C ARG A 43 -11.87 -32.12 -12.71
N ARG A 44 -12.06 -31.68 -11.47
CA ARG A 44 -12.55 -30.33 -11.18
C ARG A 44 -11.67 -29.39 -12.00
N PRO A 45 -12.22 -28.53 -12.87
CA PRO A 45 -11.40 -27.54 -13.54
C PRO A 45 -10.70 -26.73 -12.45
N SER A 46 -9.36 -26.76 -12.47
CA SER A 46 -8.48 -26.20 -11.43
C SER A 46 -8.60 -24.68 -11.24
N ASN A 47 -9.54 -24.04 -11.95
CA ASN A 47 -9.79 -22.60 -11.96
C ASN A 47 -11.21 -22.22 -11.51
N ARG A 48 -12.01 -23.14 -10.95
CA ARG A 48 -13.32 -22.76 -10.38
C ARG A 48 -13.09 -22.10 -9.04
N ASP A 49 -13.40 -20.80 -8.95
CA ASP A 49 -13.26 -20.01 -7.74
C ASP A 49 -14.24 -20.52 -6.66
N GLU A 50 -13.89 -20.40 -5.38
CA GLU A 50 -14.79 -20.71 -4.27
C GLU A 50 -16.07 -19.87 -4.31
N PHE A 51 -15.99 -18.67 -4.91
CA PHE A 51 -17.14 -17.80 -5.15
C PHE A 51 -18.05 -18.28 -6.30
N ASP A 52 -17.60 -19.19 -7.17
CA ASP A 52 -18.41 -19.80 -8.25
C ASP A 52 -19.25 -21.00 -7.75
N GLY A 53 -19.17 -21.32 -6.45
CA GLY A 53 -19.97 -22.35 -5.79
C GLY A 53 -21.37 -21.86 -5.40
N PRO A 54 -22.15 -22.72 -4.71
CA PRO A 54 -23.36 -22.28 -4.04
C PRO A 54 -23.03 -21.12 -3.09
N HIS A 55 -23.66 -19.97 -3.29
CA HIS A 55 -23.43 -18.77 -2.51
C HIS A 55 -24.77 -18.24 -1.99
N GLN A 56 -24.71 -17.56 -0.84
CA GLN A 56 -25.83 -16.89 -0.24
C GLN A 56 -25.69 -15.39 -0.46
N PHE A 57 -26.74 -14.75 -0.97
CA PHE A 57 -26.87 -13.30 -0.92
C PHE A 57 -27.55 -12.88 0.39
N LEU A 58 -27.06 -11.78 0.97
CA LEU A 58 -27.79 -11.10 2.04
C LEU A 58 -29.01 -10.39 1.45
N GLN A 59 -30.09 -10.29 2.23
CA GLN A 59 -31.25 -9.49 1.83
C GLN A 59 -30.83 -8.02 1.71
N ARG A 60 -31.20 -7.38 0.59
CA ARG A 60 -30.91 -5.96 0.36
C ARG A 60 -31.62 -5.11 1.42
N PRO A 61 -30.95 -4.09 2.01
CA PRO A 61 -31.61 -3.15 2.90
C PRO A 61 -32.77 -2.40 2.20
N PRO A 62 -33.74 -1.87 2.97
CA PRO A 62 -34.82 -1.05 2.41
C PRO A 62 -34.29 0.13 1.57
N PRO A 63 -34.96 0.51 0.47
CA PRO A 63 -34.52 1.60 -0.39
C PRO A 63 -34.31 2.92 0.34
N GLU A 64 -35.14 3.25 1.34
CA GLU A 64 -34.93 4.47 2.13
C GLU A 64 -33.62 4.42 2.92
N TYR A 65 -33.26 3.26 3.46
CA TYR A 65 -32.00 3.10 4.19
C TYR A 65 -30.78 3.26 3.27
N ILE A 66 -30.87 2.74 2.05
CA ILE A 66 -29.82 2.93 1.03
C ILE A 66 -29.69 4.40 0.66
N ALA A 67 -30.82 5.07 0.39
CA ALA A 67 -30.82 6.51 0.10
C ALA A 67 -30.29 7.36 1.27
N MET A 68 -30.45 6.90 2.52
CA MET A 68 -29.82 7.54 3.68
C MET A 68 -28.31 7.33 3.73
N GLN A 69 -27.79 6.17 3.30
CA GLN A 69 -26.36 5.88 3.22
C GLN A 69 -25.66 6.59 2.06
N GLU A 70 -26.36 6.78 0.93
CA GLU A 70 -25.86 7.43 -0.29
C GLU A 70 -25.89 8.96 -0.23
N ARG A 71 -26.26 9.54 0.92
CA ARG A 71 -26.17 10.99 1.13
C ARG A 71 -24.72 11.47 1.03
N GLU A 72 -24.56 12.75 0.69
CA GLU A 72 -23.25 13.39 0.66
C GLU A 72 -22.53 13.24 2.00
N LEU A 73 -21.27 12.79 1.94
CA LEU A 73 -20.45 12.56 3.12
C LEU A 73 -20.09 13.89 3.79
N PRO A 74 -20.09 13.96 5.13
CA PRO A 74 -19.65 15.17 5.82
C PRO A 74 -18.17 15.43 5.51
N HIS A 75 -17.82 16.70 5.28
CA HIS A 75 -16.43 17.09 5.10
C HIS A 75 -15.67 16.98 6.43
N LEU A 76 -14.51 16.33 6.41
CA LEU A 76 -13.64 16.24 7.58
C LEU A 76 -12.86 17.54 7.80
N PRO A 77 -12.50 17.90 9.04
CA PRO A 77 -11.73 19.11 9.31
C PRO A 77 -10.37 19.13 8.61
N THR A 78 -10.05 20.27 8.00
CA THR A 78 -8.81 20.57 7.27
C THR A 78 -8.21 21.88 7.81
N ASN A 79 -7.77 21.88 9.07
CA ASN A 79 -7.33 23.10 9.74
C ASN A 79 -5.90 23.53 9.36
N LEU A 80 -5.04 22.58 9.01
CA LEU A 80 -3.67 22.87 8.56
C LEU A 80 -3.66 23.45 7.14
N LEU A 81 -2.87 24.49 6.95
CA LEU A 81 -2.57 25.04 5.62
C LEU A 81 -1.71 24.08 4.81
N VAL A 82 -1.75 24.22 3.48
CA VAL A 82 -0.95 23.40 2.54
C VAL A 82 0.53 23.36 2.94
N GLN A 83 1.12 24.52 3.22
CA GLN A 83 2.54 24.64 3.61
C GLN A 83 2.85 23.94 4.94
N GLU A 84 1.90 23.94 5.89
CA GLU A 84 2.06 23.26 7.18
C GLU A 84 1.99 21.74 6.98
N GLN A 85 1.06 21.26 6.16
CA GLN A 85 0.99 19.85 5.79
C GLN A 85 2.28 19.40 5.09
N ASP A 86 2.76 20.16 4.10
CA ASP A 86 3.98 19.84 3.37
C ASP A 86 5.20 19.79 4.29
N SER A 87 5.31 20.75 5.23
CA SER A 87 6.38 20.77 6.22
C SER A 87 6.36 19.55 7.14
N VAL A 88 5.19 19.17 7.66
CA VAL A 88 5.04 17.98 8.51
C VAL A 88 5.39 16.72 7.73
N LEU A 89 4.88 16.59 6.50
CA LEU A 89 5.13 15.42 5.65
C LEU A 89 6.60 15.31 5.25
N ALA A 90 7.27 16.43 4.97
CA ALA A 90 8.71 16.44 4.69
C ALA A 90 9.51 15.94 5.90
N GLN A 91 9.21 16.43 7.11
CA GLN A 91 9.87 15.99 8.35
C GLN A 91 9.66 14.50 8.63
N VAL A 92 8.46 13.97 8.38
CA VAL A 92 8.20 12.52 8.49
C VAL A 92 9.06 11.75 7.49
N ASN A 93 9.07 12.17 6.22
CA ASN A 93 9.88 11.51 5.18
C ASN A 93 11.36 11.50 5.53
N ASP A 94 11.93 12.66 5.89
CA ASP A 94 13.35 12.79 6.22
C ASP A 94 13.74 11.88 7.38
N ARG A 95 12.93 11.87 8.45
CA ARG A 95 13.21 11.03 9.62
C ARG A 95 13.08 9.55 9.33
N LEU A 96 12.10 9.15 8.51
CA LEU A 96 11.91 7.75 8.12
C LEU A 96 13.00 7.26 7.16
N SER A 97 13.40 8.08 6.18
CA SER A 97 14.51 7.78 5.29
C SER A 97 15.81 7.60 6.07
N GLN A 98 16.09 8.47 7.05
CA GLN A 98 17.23 8.30 7.97
C GLN A 98 17.15 6.99 8.74
N CYS A 99 15.98 6.69 9.33
CA CYS A 99 15.75 5.45 10.09
C CYS A 99 16.00 4.19 9.23
N ALA A 100 15.51 4.16 7.99
CA ALA A 100 15.74 3.05 7.08
C ALA A 100 17.21 2.94 6.64
N TYR A 101 17.85 4.07 6.32
CA TYR A 101 19.27 4.11 5.98
C TYR A 101 20.13 3.52 7.10
N ASP A 102 19.94 3.98 8.34
CA ASP A 102 20.70 3.52 9.51
C ASP A 102 20.43 2.04 9.79
N PHE A 103 19.18 1.60 9.67
CA PHE A 103 18.82 0.19 9.85
C PHE A 103 19.50 -0.71 8.80
N VAL A 104 19.48 -0.32 7.53
CA VAL A 104 20.12 -1.06 6.44
C VAL A 104 21.63 -1.10 6.61
N ALA A 105 22.25 0.03 6.95
CA ALA A 105 23.69 0.12 7.20
C ALA A 105 24.11 -0.69 8.44
N LYS A 106 23.39 -0.58 9.55
CA LYS A 106 23.68 -1.30 10.81
C LYS A 106 23.74 -2.81 10.64
N TYR A 107 22.83 -3.37 9.86
CA TYR A 107 22.74 -4.82 9.62
C TYR A 107 23.34 -5.26 8.27
N GLN A 108 23.96 -4.33 7.53
CA GLN A 108 24.61 -4.58 6.24
C GLN A 108 23.70 -5.32 5.25
N PHE A 109 22.43 -4.91 5.16
CA PHE A 109 21.52 -5.51 4.19
C PHE A 109 21.90 -5.12 2.76
N PRO A 110 21.89 -6.06 1.81
CA PRO A 110 22.31 -5.78 0.44
C PRO A 110 21.30 -4.87 -0.27
N ILE A 111 21.79 -3.79 -0.88
CA ILE A 111 21.03 -2.89 -1.74
C ILE A 111 21.33 -3.25 -3.21
N PRO A 112 20.35 -3.73 -3.99
CA PRO A 112 20.55 -4.01 -5.40
C PRO A 112 20.91 -2.74 -6.19
N LEU A 113 21.96 -2.81 -7.00
CA LEU A 113 22.28 -1.79 -7.98
C LEU A 113 21.40 -2.02 -9.22
N THR A 114 20.68 -0.99 -9.64
CA THR A 114 19.89 -0.95 -10.88
C THR A 114 20.48 0.12 -11.78
N GLN A 115 20.40 -0.07 -13.11
CA GLN A 115 21.07 0.82 -14.08
C GLN A 115 20.61 2.27 -13.97
N ASP A 116 19.37 2.50 -13.51
CA ASP A 116 18.73 3.82 -13.47
C ASP A 116 18.82 4.50 -12.11
N MET A 117 19.42 3.83 -11.10
CA MET A 117 19.45 4.33 -9.73
C MET A 117 20.87 4.53 -9.24
N ARG A 118 21.12 5.71 -8.69
CA ARG A 118 22.40 6.03 -8.04
C ARG A 118 22.65 5.08 -6.83
N PRO A 119 23.92 4.71 -6.58
CA PRO A 119 24.34 4.15 -5.30
C PRO A 119 23.89 5.02 -4.13
N VAL A 120 23.50 4.39 -3.03
CA VAL A 120 23.03 5.09 -1.83
C VAL A 120 24.24 5.49 -0.97
N GLU A 121 24.48 6.78 -0.83
CA GLU A 121 25.53 7.36 0.03
C GLU A 121 24.93 8.13 1.21
N ARG A 122 23.70 8.61 1.05
CA ARG A 122 22.94 9.40 2.02
C ARG A 122 21.50 8.91 2.10
N PRO A 123 20.81 9.12 3.23
CA PRO A 123 19.39 8.77 3.36
C PRO A 123 18.50 9.36 2.27
N GLN A 124 18.83 10.58 1.81
CA GLN A 124 18.07 11.34 0.81
C GLN A 124 18.35 10.90 -0.63
N ASP A 125 19.30 10.00 -0.88
CA ASP A 125 19.51 9.43 -2.22
C ASP A 125 18.36 8.49 -2.64
N ARG A 126 17.40 8.24 -1.74
CA ARG A 126 16.19 7.47 -1.97
C ARG A 126 15.00 8.16 -1.32
N GLU A 127 13.89 8.19 -2.03
CA GLU A 127 12.58 8.57 -1.49
C GLU A 127 12.06 7.51 -0.51
N TRP A 128 11.19 7.89 0.42
CA TRP A 128 10.61 6.94 1.38
C TRP A 128 9.93 5.75 0.69
N THR A 129 9.26 5.99 -0.44
CA THR A 129 8.61 4.94 -1.23
C THR A 129 9.59 3.87 -1.72
N GLU A 130 10.82 4.28 -2.08
CA GLU A 130 11.89 3.40 -2.51
C GLU A 130 12.51 2.64 -1.33
N TRP A 131 12.66 3.29 -0.18
CA TRP A 131 13.05 2.64 1.06
C TRP A 131 12.05 1.55 1.47
N VAL A 132 10.75 1.85 1.43
CA VAL A 132 9.70 0.86 1.72
C VAL A 132 9.76 -0.30 0.73
N TYR A 133 9.91 -0.03 -0.56
CA TYR A 133 10.05 -1.08 -1.57
C TYR A 133 11.23 -2.01 -1.24
N LEU A 134 12.40 -1.44 -0.91
CA LEU A 134 13.58 -2.20 -0.52
C LEU A 134 13.32 -3.04 0.75
N LEU A 135 12.79 -2.44 1.82
CA LEU A 135 12.54 -3.11 3.09
C LEU A 135 11.52 -4.25 2.95
N LYS A 136 10.44 -4.03 2.19
CA LYS A 136 9.47 -5.09 1.85
C LYS A 136 10.14 -6.23 1.09
N ARG A 137 10.99 -5.92 0.12
CA ARG A 137 11.71 -6.94 -0.67
C ARG A 137 12.68 -7.74 0.20
N LEU A 138 13.41 -7.09 1.11
CA LEU A 138 14.29 -7.75 2.06
C LEU A 138 13.50 -8.65 3.03
N ALA A 139 12.36 -8.18 3.55
CA ALA A 139 11.50 -8.96 4.44
C ALA A 139 10.92 -10.21 3.76
N THR A 140 10.29 -10.03 2.60
CA THR A 140 9.65 -11.12 1.83
C THR A 140 10.65 -12.15 1.31
N LYS A 141 11.86 -11.72 0.93
CA LYS A 141 12.97 -12.63 0.59
C LYS A 141 13.69 -13.21 1.81
N ARG A 142 13.14 -13.05 3.02
CA ARG A 142 13.69 -13.57 4.28
C ARG A 142 15.13 -13.13 4.56
N ARG A 143 15.53 -11.95 4.08
CA ARG A 143 16.86 -11.36 4.33
C ARG A 143 16.94 -10.67 5.69
N ILE A 144 15.81 -10.24 6.27
CA ILE A 144 15.74 -9.60 7.58
C ILE A 144 15.42 -10.66 8.66
N PRO A 145 16.36 -10.96 9.58
CA PRO A 145 16.07 -11.86 10.69
C PRO A 145 15.06 -11.26 11.67
N ALA A 146 14.05 -12.02 12.12
CA ALA A 146 13.02 -11.49 13.03
C ALA A 146 13.59 -10.80 14.28
N ARG A 147 14.67 -11.33 14.86
CA ARG A 147 15.34 -10.77 16.05
C ARG A 147 15.79 -9.30 15.90
N VAL A 148 16.05 -8.84 14.67
CA VAL A 148 16.47 -7.45 14.44
C VAL A 148 15.30 -6.46 14.52
N LEU A 149 14.06 -6.95 14.41
CA LEU A 149 12.83 -6.17 14.54
C LEU A 149 12.30 -6.19 15.97
N TYR A 150 11.55 -5.15 16.35
CA TYR A 150 10.91 -5.06 17.66
C TYR A 150 9.98 -6.25 17.91
N ASN A 151 10.15 -6.91 19.06
CA ASN A 151 9.42 -8.12 19.46
C ASN A 151 9.33 -9.23 18.37
N GLY A 152 10.27 -9.27 17.42
CA GLY A 152 10.24 -10.28 16.35
C GLY A 152 9.07 -10.14 15.37
N GLN A 153 8.41 -8.98 15.29
CA GLN A 153 7.15 -8.77 14.54
C GLN A 153 7.31 -8.70 13.01
N ILE A 154 8.02 -9.66 12.40
CA ILE A 154 8.23 -9.73 10.93
C ILE A 154 6.92 -9.82 10.13
N LYS A 155 5.90 -10.48 10.68
CA LYS A 155 4.59 -10.63 10.04
C LYS A 155 3.86 -9.29 9.86
N GLN A 156 4.00 -8.39 10.83
CA GLN A 156 3.36 -7.07 10.80
C GLN A 156 4.21 -6.03 10.05
N PHE A 157 5.51 -6.29 9.88
CA PHE A 157 6.44 -5.33 9.32
C PHE A 157 6.02 -4.82 7.94
N VAL A 158 5.62 -5.70 7.02
CA VAL A 158 5.17 -5.31 5.68
C VAL A 158 3.94 -4.40 5.74
N THR A 159 2.95 -4.77 6.57
CA THR A 159 1.73 -3.97 6.76
C THR A 159 2.04 -2.60 7.36
N ILE A 160 2.94 -2.53 8.36
CA ILE A 160 3.36 -1.26 8.96
C ILE A 160 4.02 -0.34 7.92
N LEU A 161 4.88 -0.89 7.07
CA LEU A 161 5.49 -0.13 5.98
C LEU A 161 4.44 0.36 4.97
N GLU A 162 3.48 -0.48 4.60
CA GLU A 162 2.40 -0.11 3.67
C GLU A 162 1.50 0.99 4.24
N ASN A 163 1.17 0.94 5.52
CA ASN A 163 0.38 1.98 6.18
C ASN A 163 1.11 3.34 6.22
N SER A 164 2.44 3.34 6.14
CA SER A 164 3.24 4.57 6.05
C SER A 164 3.33 5.14 4.61
N LEU A 165 2.79 4.45 3.59
CA LEU A 165 2.92 4.83 2.17
C LEU A 165 1.85 5.78 1.63
N GLU A 166 1.01 6.35 2.47
CA GLU A 166 -0.02 7.32 2.05
C GLU A 166 0.53 8.71 1.64
N MET A 167 1.86 8.83 1.52
CA MET A 167 2.61 10.01 1.12
C MET A 167 2.71 10.15 -0.42
N ARG A 168 1.58 10.18 -1.13
CA ARG A 168 1.61 10.53 -2.56
C ARG A 168 1.96 12.02 -2.73
N HIS A 169 3.22 12.24 -3.13
CA HIS A 169 3.79 13.43 -3.77
C HIS A 169 3.52 14.78 -3.08
N ALA A 170 4.14 15.01 -1.91
CA ALA A 170 4.17 16.34 -1.28
C ALA A 170 4.92 17.39 -2.14
N ALA A 171 5.83 16.97 -3.03
CA ALA A 171 6.75 17.89 -3.70
C ALA A 171 6.41 18.27 -5.15
N LYS A 172 5.48 17.59 -5.84
CA LYS A 172 5.34 17.73 -7.31
C LYS A 172 4.00 18.25 -7.86
N HIS A 173 2.98 18.41 -7.03
CA HIS A 173 1.66 18.87 -7.51
C HIS A 173 1.13 20.03 -6.66
N GLN A 174 1.26 21.26 -7.16
CA GLN A 174 0.69 22.47 -6.53
C GLN A 174 -0.84 22.44 -6.39
N SER A 175 -1.53 21.50 -7.06
CA SER A 175 -2.99 21.34 -7.06
C SER A 175 -3.50 20.22 -6.15
N ARG A 176 -2.67 19.68 -5.25
CA ARG A 176 -3.11 18.58 -4.38
C ARG A 176 -4.22 19.07 -3.42
N PRO A 177 -5.35 18.35 -3.31
CA PRO A 177 -6.34 18.64 -2.27
C PRO A 177 -5.72 18.43 -0.88
N LEU A 178 -6.06 19.31 0.06
CA LEU A 178 -5.65 19.20 1.46
C LEU A 178 -6.08 17.85 2.04
N LYS A 179 -5.21 17.22 2.83
CA LYS A 179 -5.60 16.08 3.67
C LYS A 179 -6.33 16.61 4.90
N ASP A 180 -7.31 15.84 5.38
CA ASP A 180 -7.92 16.11 6.68
C ASP A 180 -6.89 15.91 7.80
N ASP A 181 -7.11 16.61 8.92
CA ASP A 181 -6.15 16.66 10.03
C ASP A 181 -5.92 15.27 10.64
N ARG A 182 -6.96 14.42 10.66
CA ARG A 182 -6.86 13.06 11.17
C ARG A 182 -5.93 12.23 10.29
N ASN A 183 -6.00 12.37 8.97
CA ASN A 183 -5.09 11.70 8.05
C ASN A 183 -3.63 12.13 8.29
N ILE A 184 -3.35 13.43 8.45
CA ILE A 184 -2.00 13.92 8.78
C ILE A 184 -1.46 13.26 10.06
N LEU A 185 -2.26 13.25 11.13
CA LEU A 185 -1.86 12.61 12.40
C LEU A 185 -1.67 11.08 12.25
N GLN A 186 -2.48 10.42 11.44
CA GLN A 186 -2.33 8.98 11.15
C GLN A 186 -1.02 8.68 10.43
N LEU A 187 -0.56 9.57 9.53
CA LEU A 187 0.73 9.41 8.84
C LEU A 187 1.90 9.49 9.81
N ILE A 188 1.89 10.48 10.70
CA ILE A 188 2.93 10.59 11.74
C ILE A 188 2.89 9.34 12.63
N SER A 189 1.69 8.89 13.04
CA SER A 189 1.51 7.68 13.84
C SER A 189 2.04 6.41 13.14
N ALA A 190 1.79 6.26 11.84
CA ALA A 190 2.35 5.17 11.04
C ALA A 190 3.88 5.24 11.01
N GLY A 191 4.45 6.43 10.88
CA GLY A 191 5.90 6.66 10.98
C GLY A 191 6.47 6.25 12.34
N ILE A 192 5.78 6.57 13.44
CA ILE A 192 6.16 6.12 14.79
C ILE A 192 6.22 4.59 14.86
N GLN A 193 5.25 3.88 14.25
CA GLN A 193 5.27 2.42 14.21
C GLN A 193 6.44 1.87 13.40
N VAL A 194 6.82 2.54 12.31
CA VAL A 194 8.03 2.20 11.52
C VAL A 194 9.29 2.38 12.37
N ALA A 195 9.45 3.51 13.05
CA ALA A 195 10.61 3.74 13.92
C ALA A 195 10.68 2.69 15.05
N LYS A 196 9.53 2.38 15.65
CA LYS A 196 9.41 1.35 16.68
C LYS A 196 9.82 -0.03 16.17
N ILE A 197 9.28 -0.49 15.04
CA ILE A 197 9.57 -1.83 14.51
C ILE A 197 11.05 -1.99 14.12
N LEU A 198 11.68 -0.91 13.65
CA LEU A 198 13.11 -0.85 13.33
C LEU A 198 14.03 -0.64 14.55
N LYS A 199 13.45 -0.47 15.75
CA LYS A 199 14.15 -0.22 17.02
C LYS A 199 14.98 1.07 17.01
N ASP A 200 14.52 2.11 16.31
CA ASP A 200 15.14 3.44 16.36
C ASP A 200 14.42 4.32 17.38
N ALA A 201 15.00 4.38 18.59
CA ALA A 201 14.45 5.17 19.70
C ALA A 201 14.48 6.68 19.42
N GLN A 202 15.51 7.17 18.71
CA GLN A 202 15.64 8.59 18.41
C GLN A 202 14.61 9.02 17.36
N ALA A 203 14.40 8.21 16.31
CA ALA A 203 13.33 8.48 15.35
C ALA A 203 11.95 8.42 16.01
N MET A 204 11.72 7.46 16.90
CA MET A 204 10.44 7.31 17.59
C MET A 204 10.11 8.53 18.46
N ASP A 205 11.05 8.99 19.28
CA ASP A 205 10.90 10.20 20.12
C ASP A 205 10.69 11.45 19.25
N TYR A 206 11.46 11.62 18.17
CA TYR A 206 11.29 12.75 17.26
C TYR A 206 9.87 12.79 16.64
N LEU A 207 9.40 11.66 16.12
CA LEU A 207 8.09 11.58 15.46
C LEU A 207 6.94 11.73 16.46
N ASP A 208 7.11 11.29 17.71
CA ASP A 208 6.14 11.49 18.78
C ASP A 208 6.00 12.99 19.13
N ARG A 209 7.13 13.72 19.26
CA ARG A 209 7.11 15.17 19.43
C ARG A 209 6.47 15.88 18.23
N LEU A 210 6.78 15.44 17.01
CA LEU A 210 6.17 15.97 15.80
C LEU A 210 4.65 15.78 15.82
N TYR A 211 4.16 14.60 16.23
CA TYR A 211 2.74 14.31 16.40
C TYR A 211 2.08 15.30 17.35
N VAL A 212 2.62 15.44 18.56
CA VAL A 212 2.07 16.32 19.60
C VAL A 212 2.07 17.78 19.13
N SER A 213 3.15 18.25 18.51
CA SER A 213 3.23 19.63 18.01
C SER A 213 2.23 19.90 16.87
N THR A 214 2.03 18.92 15.98
CA THR A 214 1.08 19.03 14.87
C THR A 214 -0.35 19.04 15.39
N GLU A 215 -0.67 18.21 16.38
CA GLU A 215 -1.98 18.20 17.04
C GLU A 215 -2.29 19.54 17.72
N GLN A 216 -1.31 20.12 18.44
CA GLN A 216 -1.47 21.44 19.06
C GLN A 216 -1.75 22.52 18.01
N GLN A 217 -1.00 22.52 16.91
CA GLN A 217 -1.19 23.45 15.80
C GLN A 217 -2.58 23.33 15.17
N ILE A 218 -3.08 22.10 14.95
CA ILE A 218 -4.45 21.85 14.49
C ILE A 218 -5.47 22.47 15.45
N GLN A 219 -5.32 22.25 16.76
CA GLN A 219 -6.24 22.77 17.77
C GLN A 219 -6.24 24.31 17.81
N GLU A 220 -5.08 24.95 17.68
CA GLU A 220 -4.95 26.41 17.62
C GLU A 220 -5.66 27.00 16.40
N ARG A 221 -5.47 26.38 15.22
CA ARG A 221 -6.14 26.76 13.98
C ARG A 221 -7.65 26.62 14.07
N ALA A 222 -8.14 25.52 14.64
CA ALA A 222 -9.55 25.26 14.85
C ALA A 222 -10.20 26.31 15.79
N LYS A 223 -9.54 26.63 16.91
CA LYS A 223 -9.99 27.68 17.85
C LYS A 223 -10.05 29.05 17.18
N ALA A 224 -9.02 29.41 16.41
CA ALA A 224 -8.97 30.68 15.70
C ALA A 224 -10.08 30.80 14.65
N ALA A 225 -10.40 29.71 13.94
CA ALA A 225 -11.52 29.67 13.00
C ALA A 225 -12.87 29.88 13.73
N ALA A 226 -13.10 29.16 14.83
CA ALA A 226 -14.34 29.28 15.61
C ALA A 226 -14.57 30.71 16.16
N VAL A 227 -13.52 31.38 16.64
CA VAL A 227 -13.63 32.77 17.13
C VAL A 227 -14.01 33.73 16.00
N ARG A 228 -13.49 33.54 14.79
CA ARG A 228 -13.85 34.36 13.62
C ARG A 228 -15.33 34.20 13.26
N PHE A 229 -15.86 32.98 13.30
CA PHE A 229 -17.27 32.72 13.03
C PHE A 229 -18.21 33.26 14.11
N SER A 230 -17.75 33.40 15.37
CA SER A 230 -18.57 33.98 16.45
C SER A 230 -18.67 35.52 16.44
N ARG A 231 -17.92 36.19 15.59
CA ARG A 231 -17.81 37.67 15.53
C ARG A 231 -18.34 38.28 14.23
N GLY A 232 -18.88 37.48 13.31
CA GLY A 232 -19.56 37.92 12.08
C GLY A 232 -21.04 37.57 12.16
#